data_AF-A0A934YW88-F1
#
_entry.id   AF-A0A934YW88-F1
#
_cell.length_a   1.000
_cell.length_b   1.000
_cell.length_c   1.000
_cell.angle_alpha   90.00
_cell.angle_beta   90.00
_cell.angle_gamma   90.00
#
_symmetry.space_group_name_H-M   'P 1'
#
loop_
_entity.id
_entity.type
_entity.pdbx_description
1 polymer ?
#
loop_
_entity_poly.entity_id
_entity_poly.type
_entity_poly.pdbx_seq_one_letter_code
_entity_poly.pdbx_strand_id
1 'polypeptide(L)'
;MDPALKTMIANMPEKTGRSLDEWKKLLKTKAFGKHSEGVDFLKKEHGVTHGFANTIVALSKDTDTGSEDLVEAQYQGKEALLPVYEGLIAYIMTLGKDVTITPKKGSVSVIRKRQFVLIRPATRTRIDLGFKLKDEPITDRLEASGPFGTMCTHRVQLTSVKDLDSELKAWIKEAYTGSV
;
A
#
# COMPACT_ATOMS: atom_id res chain seq x y z
N MET A 1 -1.51 -1.37 15.14
CA MET A 1 -2.89 -1.10 15.59
C MET A 1 -2.88 -0.77 17.07
N ASP A 2 -3.53 0.32 17.44
CA ASP A 2 -3.68 0.80 18.81
C ASP A 2 -4.41 -0.23 19.71
N PRO A 3 -4.00 -0.44 20.98
CA PRO A 3 -4.68 -1.33 21.92
C PRO A 3 -6.18 -1.02 22.11
N ALA A 4 -6.56 0.26 22.13
CA ALA A 4 -7.95 0.69 22.26
C ALA A 4 -8.80 0.30 21.03
N LEU A 5 -8.20 0.37 19.84
CA LEU A 5 -8.85 -0.06 18.59
C LEU A 5 -9.12 -1.56 18.58
N LYS A 6 -8.19 -2.39 19.10
CA LYS A 6 -8.39 -3.84 19.22
C LYS A 6 -9.56 -4.18 20.14
N THR A 7 -9.66 -3.52 21.29
CA THR A 7 -10.77 -3.71 22.24
C THR A 7 -12.11 -3.26 21.63
N MET A 8 -12.12 -2.14 20.90
CA MET A 8 -13.33 -1.71 20.18
C MET A 8 -13.77 -2.72 19.12
N ILE A 9 -12.84 -3.30 18.35
CA ILE A 9 -13.16 -4.32 17.35
C ILE A 9 -13.70 -5.59 18.03
N ALA A 10 -13.10 -6.03 19.13
CA ALA A 10 -13.55 -7.21 19.88
C ALA A 10 -14.97 -7.05 20.44
N ASN A 11 -15.33 -5.86 20.91
CA ASN A 11 -16.65 -5.57 21.46
C ASN A 11 -17.70 -5.24 20.38
N MET A 12 -17.31 -5.12 19.12
CA MET A 12 -18.20 -4.70 18.03
C MET A 12 -19.39 -5.64 17.78
N PRO A 13 -19.23 -6.99 17.78
CA PRO A 13 -20.37 -7.90 17.62
C PRO A 13 -21.42 -7.71 18.71
N GLU A 14 -20.98 -7.55 19.96
CA GLU A 14 -21.86 -7.36 21.11
C GLU A 14 -22.58 -6.00 21.09
N LYS A 15 -21.87 -4.93 20.69
CA LYS A 15 -22.42 -3.55 20.72
C LYS A 15 -23.16 -3.13 19.46
N THR A 16 -22.91 -3.78 18.33
CA THR A 16 -23.49 -3.41 17.03
C THR A 16 -24.29 -4.54 16.38
N GLY A 17 -24.26 -5.74 16.95
CA GLY A 17 -24.98 -6.91 16.44
C GLY A 17 -24.32 -7.59 15.23
N ARG A 18 -23.18 -7.07 14.74
CA ARG A 18 -22.41 -7.67 13.63
C ARG A 18 -20.91 -7.51 13.85
N SER A 19 -20.14 -8.44 13.30
CA SER A 19 -18.69 -8.34 13.23
C SER A 19 -18.23 -7.25 12.26
N LEU A 20 -16.99 -6.81 12.40
CA LEU A 20 -16.38 -5.84 11.50
C LEU A 20 -16.43 -6.30 10.03
N ASP A 21 -16.18 -7.59 9.77
CA ASP A 21 -16.16 -8.11 8.39
C ASP A 21 -17.56 -8.16 7.76
N GLU A 22 -18.59 -8.42 8.55
CA GLU A 22 -19.98 -8.34 8.09
C GLU A 22 -20.38 -6.89 7.78
N TRP A 23 -19.96 -5.94 8.61
CA TRP A 23 -20.17 -4.53 8.32
C TRP A 23 -19.45 -4.09 7.05
N LYS A 24 -18.21 -4.54 6.84
CA LYS A 24 -17.46 -4.26 5.60
C LYS A 24 -18.20 -4.79 4.38
N LYS A 25 -18.69 -6.03 4.42
CA LYS A 25 -19.48 -6.62 3.32
C LYS A 25 -20.73 -5.79 3.04
N LEU A 26 -21.44 -5.35 4.09
CA LEU A 26 -22.61 -4.49 3.94
C LEU A 26 -22.27 -3.11 3.36
N LEU A 27 -21.17 -2.50 3.82
CA LEU A 27 -20.74 -1.22 3.30
C LEU A 27 -20.26 -1.31 1.85
N LYS A 28 -19.78 -2.46 1.38
CA LYS A 28 -19.44 -2.70 -0.03
C LYS A 28 -20.66 -2.82 -0.95
N THR A 29 -21.82 -3.23 -0.45
CA THR A 29 -23.03 -3.34 -1.30
C THR A 29 -23.70 -1.99 -1.57
N LYS A 30 -23.33 -0.94 -0.85
CA LYS A 30 -23.79 0.44 -1.10
C LYS A 30 -22.60 1.34 -1.47
N ALA A 31 -22.70 2.06 -2.57
CA ALA A 31 -21.69 3.05 -2.94
C ALA A 31 -21.89 4.33 -2.13
N PHE A 32 -21.01 4.59 -1.14
CA PHE A 32 -21.00 5.84 -0.39
C PHE A 32 -19.95 6.78 -0.98
N GLY A 33 -20.36 7.99 -1.38
CA GLY A 33 -19.43 8.99 -1.91
C GLY A 33 -18.59 9.63 -0.82
N LYS A 34 -19.12 9.73 0.41
CA LYS A 34 -18.45 10.36 1.55
C LYS A 34 -18.40 9.46 2.78
N HIS A 35 -17.36 9.64 3.60
CA HIS A 35 -17.21 8.96 4.89
C HIS A 35 -18.43 9.19 5.80
N SER A 36 -18.92 10.43 5.87
CA SER A 36 -20.08 10.81 6.68
C SER A 36 -21.36 10.07 6.27
N GLU A 37 -21.53 9.76 4.98
CA GLU A 37 -22.71 9.05 4.48
C GLU A 37 -22.73 7.60 4.97
N GLY A 38 -21.57 6.92 4.96
CA GLY A 38 -21.45 5.59 5.54
C GLY A 38 -21.71 5.58 7.05
N VAL A 39 -21.26 6.62 7.77
CA VAL A 39 -21.49 6.75 9.22
C VAL A 39 -22.97 6.99 9.52
N ASP A 40 -23.62 7.86 8.75
CA ASP A 40 -25.05 8.14 8.94
C ASP A 40 -25.93 6.97 8.53
N PHE A 41 -25.54 6.20 7.51
CA PHE A 41 -26.21 4.94 7.15
C PHE A 41 -26.22 3.95 8.33
N LEU A 42 -25.05 3.69 8.94
CA LEU A 42 -24.96 2.78 10.09
C LEU A 42 -25.75 3.29 11.30
N LYS A 43 -25.76 4.60 11.54
CA LYS A 43 -26.54 5.20 12.62
C LYS A 43 -28.05 5.10 12.38
N LYS A 44 -28.51 5.44 11.17
CA LYS A 44 -29.95 5.56 10.84
C LYS A 44 -30.59 4.22 10.55
N GLU A 45 -29.96 3.38 9.72
CA GLU A 45 -30.54 2.10 9.29
C GLU A 45 -30.24 0.97 10.27
N HIS A 46 -29.17 1.08 11.06
CA HIS A 46 -28.70 0.00 11.93
C HIS A 46 -28.54 0.37 13.41
N GLY A 47 -28.89 1.60 13.81
CA GLY A 47 -28.84 2.03 15.21
C GLY A 47 -27.43 2.03 15.83
N VAL A 48 -26.38 1.99 15.00
CA VAL A 48 -25.00 1.93 15.49
C VAL A 48 -24.61 3.28 16.09
N THR A 49 -24.01 3.26 17.27
CA THR A 49 -23.55 4.50 17.92
C THR A 49 -22.41 5.17 17.13
N HIS A 50 -22.28 6.49 17.24
CA HIS A 50 -21.35 7.26 16.42
C HIS A 50 -19.91 6.75 16.46
N GLY A 51 -19.40 6.39 17.65
CA GLY A 51 -18.04 5.87 17.82
C GLY A 51 -17.80 4.58 17.04
N PHE A 52 -18.73 3.62 17.13
CA PHE A 52 -18.64 2.38 16.38
C PHE A 52 -18.84 2.60 14.87
N ALA A 53 -19.83 3.41 14.48
CA ALA A 53 -20.10 3.71 13.07
C ALA A 53 -18.88 4.36 12.39
N ASN A 54 -18.25 5.32 13.05
CA ASN A 54 -17.04 5.98 12.54
C ASN A 54 -15.88 4.99 12.38
N THR A 55 -15.64 4.15 13.39
CA THR A 55 -14.58 3.13 13.36
C THR A 55 -14.84 2.09 12.28
N ILE A 56 -16.07 1.61 12.13
CA ILE A 56 -16.46 0.64 11.10
C ILE A 56 -16.19 1.21 9.70
N VAL A 57 -16.65 2.44 9.42
CA VAL A 57 -16.48 3.05 8.09
C VAL A 57 -15.00 3.32 7.81
N ALA A 58 -14.24 3.79 8.79
CA ALA A 58 -12.80 3.99 8.65
C ALA A 58 -12.07 2.67 8.32
N LEU A 59 -12.33 1.62 9.10
CA LEU A 59 -11.74 0.31 8.92
C LEU A 59 -12.23 -0.41 7.65
N SER A 60 -13.41 -0.05 7.15
CA SER A 60 -13.93 -0.60 5.89
C SER A 60 -13.21 -0.09 4.66
N LYS A 61 -12.71 1.15 4.70
CA LYS A 61 -11.88 1.71 3.64
C LYS A 61 -10.46 1.19 3.68
N ASP A 62 -9.97 0.85 4.87
CA ASP A 62 -8.60 0.37 5.09
C ASP A 62 -8.33 -1.04 4.53
N THR A 63 -9.34 -1.83 4.16
CA THR A 63 -9.14 -3.27 3.97
C THR A 63 -9.46 -3.87 2.61
N ASP A 64 -9.97 -3.16 1.60
CA ASP A 64 -10.14 -3.82 0.28
C ASP A 64 -10.47 -2.94 -0.94
N THR A 65 -10.72 -1.64 -0.81
CA THR A 65 -10.98 -0.78 -1.98
C THR A 65 -9.97 0.37 -2.10
N GLY A 66 -9.37 0.80 -1.00
CA GLY A 66 -8.37 1.87 -1.04
C GLY A 66 -7.08 1.50 -1.77
N SER A 67 -6.62 0.24 -1.74
CA SER A 67 -5.31 -0.10 -2.31
C SER A 67 -5.27 -0.05 -3.83
N GLU A 68 -6.28 -0.62 -4.51
CA GLU A 68 -6.38 -0.61 -5.96
C GLU A 68 -6.66 0.81 -6.46
N ASP A 69 -7.62 1.52 -5.84
CA ASP A 69 -7.92 2.92 -6.14
C ASP A 69 -6.69 3.83 -5.98
N LEU A 70 -5.88 3.62 -4.94
CA LEU A 70 -4.67 4.40 -4.70
C LEU A 70 -3.59 4.13 -5.74
N VAL A 71 -3.48 2.90 -6.27
CA VAL A 71 -2.54 2.60 -7.35
C VAL A 71 -3.05 3.20 -8.65
N GLU A 72 -4.32 3.00 -8.99
CA GLU A 72 -4.92 3.59 -10.19
C GLU A 72 -4.74 5.11 -10.22
N ALA A 73 -5.06 5.79 -9.11
CA ALA A 73 -4.87 7.23 -8.97
C ALA A 73 -3.39 7.67 -9.10
N GLN A 74 -2.42 6.84 -8.68
CA GLN A 74 -1.00 7.16 -8.84
C GLN A 74 -0.54 7.17 -10.31
N TYR A 75 -1.19 6.37 -11.16
CA TYR A 75 -0.86 6.17 -12.56
C TYR A 75 -1.78 6.91 -13.54
N GLN A 76 -2.79 7.62 -13.06
CA GLN A 76 -3.59 8.51 -13.91
C GLN A 76 -2.70 9.54 -14.63
N GLY A 77 -2.73 9.54 -15.96
CA GLY A 77 -1.85 10.35 -16.82
C GLY A 77 -0.41 9.83 -16.95
N LYS A 78 -0.13 8.61 -16.48
CA LYS A 78 1.17 7.90 -16.48
C LYS A 78 1.01 6.42 -16.85
N GLU A 79 -0.01 6.10 -17.63
CA GLU A 79 -0.45 4.74 -17.95
C GLU A 79 0.65 3.90 -18.60
N ALA A 80 1.56 4.54 -19.35
CA ALA A 80 2.73 3.91 -19.96
C ALA A 80 3.68 3.25 -18.93
N LEU A 81 3.58 3.60 -17.65
CA LEU A 81 4.38 3.03 -16.57
C LEU A 81 3.73 1.82 -15.88
N LEU A 82 2.44 1.54 -16.15
CA LEU A 82 1.75 0.39 -15.56
C LEU A 82 2.46 -0.93 -15.84
N PRO A 83 2.96 -1.22 -17.06
CA PRO A 83 3.69 -2.47 -17.31
C PRO A 83 4.98 -2.60 -16.48
N VAL A 84 5.65 -1.48 -16.18
CA VAL A 84 6.85 -1.46 -15.32
C VAL A 84 6.45 -1.79 -13.88
N TYR A 85 5.39 -1.15 -13.38
CA TYR A 85 4.85 -1.42 -12.05
C TYR A 85 4.41 -2.86 -11.88
N GLU A 86 3.60 -3.38 -12.81
CA GLU A 86 3.11 -4.76 -12.79
C GLU A 86 4.27 -5.76 -12.83
N GLY A 87 5.29 -5.51 -13.66
CA GLY A 87 6.50 -6.33 -13.71
C GLY A 87 7.26 -6.34 -12.38
N LEU A 88 7.35 -5.20 -11.69
CA LEU A 88 7.98 -5.11 -10.37
C LEU A 88 7.20 -5.91 -9.33
N ILE A 89 5.87 -5.71 -9.26
CA ILE A 89 5.01 -6.43 -8.32
C ILE A 89 5.07 -7.94 -8.58
N ALA A 90 4.96 -8.35 -9.85
CA ALA A 90 5.05 -9.75 -10.23
C ALA A 90 6.36 -10.39 -9.74
N TYR A 91 7.50 -9.73 -9.98
CA TYR A 91 8.81 -10.23 -9.52
C TYR A 91 8.90 -10.25 -7.98
N ILE A 92 8.52 -9.17 -7.32
CA ILE A 92 8.60 -9.04 -5.86
C ILE A 92 7.79 -10.12 -5.15
N MET A 93 6.60 -10.44 -5.67
CA MET A 93 5.74 -11.50 -5.12
C MET A 93 6.34 -12.90 -5.26
N THR A 94 7.34 -13.10 -6.14
CA THR A 94 8.09 -14.37 -6.22
C THR A 94 9.11 -14.57 -5.11
N LEU A 95 9.50 -13.51 -4.38
CA LEU A 95 10.57 -13.57 -3.38
C LEU A 95 10.15 -14.27 -2.09
N GLY A 96 8.87 -14.16 -1.72
CA GLY A 96 8.34 -14.78 -0.51
C GLY A 96 6.87 -14.48 -0.25
N LYS A 97 6.22 -15.35 0.53
CA LYS A 97 4.82 -15.18 0.96
C LYS A 97 4.67 -14.18 2.12
N ASP A 98 5.78 -13.73 2.69
CA ASP A 98 5.86 -12.76 3.79
C ASP A 98 6.03 -11.32 3.30
N VAL A 99 5.79 -11.07 2.00
CA VAL A 99 5.77 -9.73 1.42
C VAL A 99 4.36 -9.15 1.53
N THR A 100 4.30 -7.90 2.00
CA THR A 100 3.10 -7.07 2.05
C THR A 100 3.30 -5.85 1.16
N ILE A 101 2.33 -5.60 0.27
CA ILE A 101 2.28 -4.42 -0.60
C ILE A 101 1.31 -3.43 0.03
N THR A 102 1.76 -2.20 0.26
CA THR A 102 0.95 -1.15 0.90
C THR A 102 0.94 0.11 0.05
N PRO A 103 -0.08 0.28 -0.81
CA PRO A 103 -0.28 1.52 -1.56
C PRO A 103 -0.55 2.72 -0.65
N LYS A 104 -0.05 3.88 -1.05
CA LYS A 104 -0.28 5.20 -0.43
C LYS A 104 -0.57 6.19 -1.54
N LYS A 105 -0.99 7.41 -1.20
CA LYS A 105 -1.40 8.45 -2.17
C LYS A 105 -0.42 8.71 -3.33
N GLY A 106 0.89 8.54 -3.13
CA GLY A 106 1.90 8.85 -4.16
C GLY A 106 3.00 7.80 -4.31
N SER A 107 2.87 6.66 -3.65
CA SER A 107 3.88 5.61 -3.66
C SER A 107 3.32 4.29 -3.16
N VAL A 108 3.97 3.19 -3.49
CA VAL A 108 3.68 1.86 -2.96
C VAL A 108 4.85 1.39 -2.12
N SER A 109 4.60 1.20 -0.82
CA SER A 109 5.58 0.62 0.11
C SER A 109 5.55 -0.90 -0.01
N VAL A 110 6.72 -1.52 -0.16
CA VAL A 110 6.87 -2.98 -0.16
C VAL A 110 7.61 -3.38 1.11
N ILE A 111 6.94 -4.21 1.91
CA ILE A 111 7.30 -4.50 3.29
C ILE A 111 7.43 -6.00 3.45
N ARG A 112 8.48 -6.45 4.12
CA ARG A 112 8.58 -7.81 4.66
C ARG A 112 8.36 -7.75 6.17
N LYS A 113 9.44 -7.74 6.96
CA LYS A 113 9.40 -7.28 8.36
C LYS A 113 9.59 -5.77 8.49
N ARG A 114 10.34 -5.18 7.56
CA ARG A 114 10.56 -3.74 7.41
C ARG A 114 10.32 -3.37 5.94
N GLN A 115 10.11 -2.08 5.66
CA GLN A 115 10.06 -1.61 4.28
C GLN A 115 11.43 -1.77 3.63
N PHE A 116 11.49 -2.46 2.50
CA PHE A 116 12.73 -2.74 1.77
C PHE A 116 12.75 -2.16 0.36
N VAL A 117 11.57 -1.98 -0.24
CA VAL A 117 11.39 -1.30 -1.52
C VAL A 117 10.29 -0.23 -1.41
N LEU A 118 10.46 0.88 -2.12
CA LEU A 118 9.49 1.95 -2.27
C LEU A 118 9.32 2.29 -3.75
N ILE A 119 8.14 2.05 -4.30
CA ILE A 119 7.83 2.32 -5.71
C ILE A 119 7.12 3.67 -5.81
N ARG A 120 7.66 4.62 -6.57
CA ARG A 120 7.02 5.93 -6.77
C ARG A 120 6.99 6.28 -8.26
N PRO A 121 5.82 6.43 -8.90
CA PRO A 121 5.75 6.99 -10.25
C PRO A 121 6.05 8.49 -10.19
N ALA A 122 7.33 8.84 -10.26
CA ALA A 122 7.86 10.18 -9.98
C ALA A 122 7.47 11.20 -11.06
N THR A 123 7.38 10.79 -12.32
CA THR A 123 6.97 11.64 -13.45
C THR A 123 6.03 10.86 -14.38
N ARG A 124 5.60 11.48 -15.49
CA ARG A 124 4.77 10.80 -16.52
C ARG A 124 5.45 9.62 -17.19
N THR A 125 6.78 9.58 -17.19
CA THR A 125 7.59 8.63 -17.96
C THR A 125 8.64 7.92 -17.10
N ARG A 126 8.57 8.07 -15.76
CA ARG A 126 9.56 7.48 -14.86
C ARG A 126 8.98 7.02 -13.53
N ILE A 127 9.36 5.81 -13.13
CA ILE A 127 9.25 5.28 -11.77
C ILE A 127 10.60 5.43 -11.08
N ASP A 128 10.59 6.00 -9.88
CA ASP A 128 11.72 5.95 -8.96
C ASP A 128 11.51 4.75 -8.03
N LEU A 129 12.45 3.80 -8.05
CA LEU A 129 12.45 2.63 -7.19
C LEU A 129 13.48 2.82 -6.07
N GLY A 130 13.02 3.07 -4.86
CA GLY A 130 13.86 3.22 -3.68
C GLY A 130 14.13 1.88 -3.00
N PHE A 131 15.33 1.71 -2.44
CA PHE A 131 15.77 0.48 -1.77
C PHE A 131 16.25 0.74 -0.35
N LYS A 132 16.25 -0.30 0.48
CA LYS A 132 17.11 -0.39 1.68
C LYS A 132 18.16 -1.48 1.47
N LEU A 133 19.34 -1.07 1.02
CA LEU A 133 20.53 -1.92 0.87
C LEU A 133 21.55 -1.54 1.94
N LYS A 134 22.36 -2.50 2.37
CA LYS A 134 23.45 -2.27 3.31
C LYS A 134 24.76 -2.32 2.56
N ASP A 135 25.62 -1.33 2.78
CA ASP A 135 27.01 -1.32 2.31
C ASP A 135 27.20 -1.42 0.78
N GLU A 136 26.14 -1.20 -0.01
CA GLU A 136 26.21 -1.11 -1.47
C GLU A 136 26.72 0.27 -1.91
N PRO A 137 27.74 0.36 -2.79
CA PRO A 137 28.21 1.63 -3.32
C PRO A 137 27.24 2.20 -4.35
N ILE A 138 27.17 3.53 -4.42
CA ILE A 138 26.45 4.19 -5.50
C ILE A 138 27.15 3.98 -6.84
N THR A 139 26.36 3.82 -7.90
CA THR A 139 26.81 3.70 -9.30
C THR A 139 26.02 4.67 -10.18
N ASP A 140 26.33 4.70 -11.49
CA ASP A 140 25.55 5.49 -12.45
C ASP A 140 24.07 5.06 -12.51
N ARG A 141 23.77 3.81 -12.16
CA ARG A 141 22.40 3.26 -12.16
C ARG A 141 21.81 3.18 -10.75
N LEU A 142 22.59 2.72 -9.77
CA LEU A 142 22.20 2.64 -8.37
C LEU A 142 22.60 3.94 -7.68
N GLU A 143 21.74 4.93 -7.79
CA GLU A 143 21.98 6.26 -7.27
C GLU A 143 21.76 6.31 -5.74
N ALA A 144 22.20 7.40 -5.13
CA ALA A 144 21.78 7.76 -3.78
C ALA A 144 20.24 7.87 -3.68
N SER A 145 19.70 7.84 -2.46
CA SER A 145 18.25 7.79 -2.20
C SER A 145 17.42 8.94 -2.81
N GLY A 146 18.05 10.03 -3.24
CA GLY A 146 17.40 11.14 -3.94
C GLY A 146 16.22 11.71 -3.16
N PRO A 147 15.00 11.77 -3.73
CA PRO A 147 13.84 12.37 -3.07
C PRO A 147 13.30 11.53 -1.90
N PHE A 148 13.84 10.33 -1.67
CA PHE A 148 13.42 9.46 -0.57
C PHE A 148 14.11 9.78 0.76
N GLY A 149 15.18 10.58 0.75
CA GLY A 149 15.88 10.98 1.97
C GLY A 149 16.31 9.77 2.80
N THR A 150 16.04 9.80 4.11
CA THR A 150 16.41 8.71 5.05
C THR A 150 15.50 7.48 4.97
N MET A 151 14.43 7.51 4.16
CA MET A 151 13.52 6.37 4.02
C MET A 151 14.12 5.23 3.20
N CYS A 152 15.03 5.56 2.28
CA CYS A 152 15.75 4.63 1.41
C CYS A 152 17.25 4.95 1.50
N THR A 153 18.08 3.98 1.16
CA THR A 153 19.54 4.18 1.04
C THR A 153 19.90 4.48 -0.41
N HIS A 154 19.25 3.79 -1.34
CA HIS A 154 19.51 3.85 -2.77
C HIS A 154 18.25 4.04 -3.58
N ARG A 155 18.42 4.42 -4.84
CA ARG A 155 17.36 4.53 -5.83
C ARG A 155 17.84 4.06 -7.20
N VAL A 156 16.94 3.43 -7.96
CA VAL A 156 17.08 3.26 -9.41
C VAL A 156 15.92 3.96 -10.11
N GLN A 157 16.22 4.64 -11.22
CA GLN A 157 15.23 5.27 -12.10
C GLN A 157 14.84 4.29 -13.21
N LEU A 158 13.54 4.03 -13.38
CA LEU A 158 12.99 3.10 -14.37
C LEU A 158 12.07 3.85 -15.32
N THR A 159 12.26 3.62 -16.61
CA THR A 159 11.50 4.25 -17.70
C THR A 159 10.79 3.24 -18.59
N SER A 160 11.23 1.98 -18.57
CA SER A 160 10.67 0.91 -19.38
C SER A 160 10.75 -0.46 -18.71
N VAL A 161 10.01 -1.43 -19.25
CA VAL A 161 10.04 -2.82 -18.78
C VAL A 161 11.42 -3.47 -18.99
N LYS A 162 12.22 -2.96 -19.93
CA LYS A 162 13.58 -3.45 -20.18
C LYS A 162 14.52 -3.20 -19.01
N ASP A 163 14.19 -2.21 -18.17
CA ASP A 163 14.98 -1.87 -16.99
C ASP A 163 14.82 -2.93 -15.87
N LEU A 164 13.87 -3.86 -15.99
CA LEU A 164 13.66 -5.00 -15.08
C LEU A 164 14.56 -6.20 -15.42
N ASP A 165 15.84 -5.92 -15.64
CA ASP A 165 16.86 -6.91 -15.93
C ASP A 165 17.34 -7.67 -14.67
N SER A 166 18.34 -8.52 -14.86
CA SER A 166 18.93 -9.32 -13.78
C SER A 166 19.62 -8.47 -12.70
N GLU A 167 20.18 -7.32 -13.06
CA GLU A 167 20.87 -6.44 -12.13
C GLU A 167 19.87 -5.78 -11.18
N LEU A 168 18.79 -5.19 -11.71
CA LEU A 168 17.73 -4.63 -10.88
C LEU A 168 17.14 -5.69 -9.94
N LYS A 169 16.86 -6.88 -10.48
CA LYS A 169 16.30 -8.00 -9.71
C LYS A 169 17.23 -8.45 -8.60
N ALA A 170 18.56 -8.43 -8.82
CA ALA A 170 19.53 -8.75 -7.79
C ALA A 170 19.41 -7.79 -6.58
N TRP A 171 19.37 -6.47 -6.82
CA TRP A 171 19.19 -5.50 -5.73
C TRP A 171 17.84 -5.62 -5.02
N ILE A 172 16.74 -5.87 -5.75
CA ILE A 172 15.43 -6.12 -5.11
C ILE A 172 15.53 -7.35 -4.17
N LYS A 173 16.15 -8.44 -4.65
CA LYS A 173 16.32 -9.67 -3.85
C LYS A 173 17.23 -9.46 -2.65
N GLU A 174 18.28 -8.67 -2.80
CA GLU A 174 19.19 -8.32 -1.72
C GLU A 174 18.49 -7.48 -0.64
N ALA A 175 17.77 -6.43 -1.03
CA ALA A 175 16.96 -5.63 -0.12
C ALA A 175 15.92 -6.47 0.63
N TYR A 176 15.27 -7.41 -0.06
CA TYR A 176 14.35 -8.38 0.55
C TYR A 176 15.05 -9.28 1.57
N THR A 177 16.23 -9.81 1.23
CA THR A 177 17.04 -10.66 2.12
C THR A 177 17.48 -9.89 3.37
N GLY A 178 17.92 -8.64 3.21
CA GLY A 178 18.36 -7.77 4.29
C GLY A 178 17.23 -7.25 5.20
N SER A 179 15.97 -7.42 4.80
CA SER A 179 14.80 -6.96 5.53
C SER A 179 14.34 -7.96 6.61
N VAL A 180 15.19 -8.16 7.62
CA VAL A 180 14.97 -9.05 8.77
C VAL A 180 14.45 -8.38 10.04
#